data_AF-A0A2X2T327-F1
#
_entry.id   AF-A0A2X2T327-F1
#
_cell.length_a   1.000
_cell.length_b   1.000
_cell.length_c   1.000
_cell.angle_alpha   90.00
_cell.angle_beta   90.00
_cell.angle_gamma   90.00
#
_symmetry.space_group_name_H-M   'P 1'
#
loop_
_entity.id
_entity.type
_entity.pdbx_description
1 polymer ?
#
loop_
_entity_poly.entity_id
_entity_poly.type
_entity_poly.pdbx_seq_one_letter_code
_entity_poly.pdbx_strand_id
1 'polypeptide(L)'
;MIKQLTFAPRHHQLTNVNTWTPDSQWLAFDVRPSGASFTGATIERVNILNGDIEVVYRAPEGAHVGVVTVNPQLPERYVFIHGPENPDADWHYDFHHRRGVVVDQGEASNLDAMDITSPYTPGALRGGSHVHVWSPDGSRLSFTYNDHVMHELDERLDLRNVGVALPFGPVTPTRQHPREYDGSHYCVLVSRTTAEPQPGSDEINRAYEEGWIGEQGYRKPDGSLQRWALAFIGDTLSTSGEKVPELFIVDLPDEAQAYQQAGGEPLCGTETSLPAPPKGVMQRRLTFTHERRHPGLVNQPRHWIRSSPDGSQLAFLMRDDSGVVQLLDAFPERR
;
A
#
# COMPACT_ATOMS: atom_id res chain seq x y z
N MET A 1 -19.64 26.07 11.78
CA MET A 1 -20.64 26.08 10.70
C MET A 1 -20.30 24.91 9.78
N ILE A 2 -21.29 24.10 9.39
CA ILE A 2 -21.09 22.96 8.46
C ILE A 2 -21.37 23.47 7.04
N LYS A 3 -20.49 23.21 6.08
CA LYS A 3 -20.65 23.58 4.65
C LYS A 3 -20.67 22.30 3.80
N GLN A 4 -21.71 22.14 2.99
CA GLN A 4 -21.75 21.12 1.95
C GLN A 4 -21.01 21.62 0.70
N LEU A 5 -20.09 20.83 0.16
CA LEU A 5 -19.25 21.20 -0.99
C LEU A 5 -19.76 20.61 -2.31
N THR A 6 -20.32 19.40 -2.29
CA THR A 6 -20.78 18.69 -3.49
C THR A 6 -22.28 18.40 -3.39
N PHE A 7 -22.96 18.43 -4.54
CA PHE A 7 -24.44 18.35 -4.62
C PHE A 7 -24.95 17.31 -5.62
N ALA A 8 -24.07 16.75 -6.46
CA ALA A 8 -24.46 15.74 -7.43
C ALA A 8 -25.01 14.49 -6.70
N PRO A 9 -26.09 13.84 -7.20
CA PRO A 9 -26.70 12.67 -6.57
C PRO A 9 -25.89 11.40 -6.86
N ARG A 10 -24.64 11.38 -6.39
CA ARG A 10 -23.67 10.31 -6.55
C ARG A 10 -22.72 10.30 -5.35
N HIS A 11 -21.80 9.35 -5.35
CA HIS A 11 -20.85 9.19 -4.26
C HIS A 11 -19.62 10.10 -4.42
N HIS A 12 -19.04 10.45 -3.27
CA HIS A 12 -17.85 11.29 -3.15
C HIS A 12 -16.96 10.67 -2.06
N GLN A 13 -16.24 9.61 -2.40
CA GLN A 13 -15.44 8.83 -1.46
C GLN A 13 -14.08 9.50 -1.25
N LEU A 14 -13.79 9.83 0.01
CA LEU A 14 -12.45 10.23 0.42
C LEU A 14 -11.65 8.99 0.84
N THR A 15 -10.41 8.90 0.39
CA THR A 15 -9.45 7.93 0.90
C THR A 15 -9.11 8.23 2.36
N ASN A 16 -8.59 7.25 3.08
CA ASN A 16 -8.28 7.32 4.52
C ASN A 16 -7.14 8.30 4.88
N VAL A 17 -6.42 8.84 3.89
CA VAL A 17 -5.28 9.74 4.07
C VAL A 17 -5.01 10.53 2.78
N ASN A 18 -4.28 11.65 2.90
CA ASN A 18 -3.74 12.41 1.77
C ASN A 18 -4.78 12.76 0.70
N THR A 19 -5.89 13.40 1.08
CA THR A 19 -6.95 13.80 0.12
C THR A 19 -6.93 15.29 -0.22
N TRP A 20 -6.06 16.07 0.43
CA TRP A 20 -5.94 17.50 0.20
C TRP A 20 -4.80 17.80 -0.77
N THR A 21 -4.98 18.79 -1.66
CA THR A 21 -3.86 19.40 -2.36
C THR A 21 -2.94 20.14 -1.38
N PRO A 22 -1.63 20.26 -1.68
CA PRO A 22 -0.66 20.91 -0.79
C PRO A 22 -1.03 22.36 -0.42
N ASP A 23 -1.72 23.06 -1.32
CA ASP A 23 -2.19 24.44 -1.10
C ASP A 23 -3.48 24.52 -0.26
N SER A 24 -4.02 23.37 0.17
CA SER A 24 -5.26 23.23 0.94
C SER A 24 -6.51 23.80 0.27
N GLN A 25 -6.51 23.97 -1.05
CA GLN A 25 -7.66 24.51 -1.78
C GLN A 25 -8.58 23.44 -2.36
N TRP A 26 -8.08 22.23 -2.60
CA TRP A 26 -8.84 21.16 -3.24
C TRP A 26 -8.85 19.88 -2.41
N LEU A 27 -10.00 19.20 -2.46
CA LEU A 27 -10.20 17.85 -1.92
C LEU A 27 -10.39 16.87 -3.06
N ALA A 28 -9.52 15.87 -3.17
CA ALA A 28 -9.63 14.78 -4.14
C ALA A 28 -10.52 13.64 -3.62
N PHE A 29 -11.37 13.11 -4.49
CA PHE A 29 -12.28 12.01 -4.20
C PHE A 29 -12.49 11.11 -5.41
N ASP A 30 -13.00 9.90 -5.16
CA ASP A 30 -13.49 8.99 -6.20
C ASP A 30 -15.02 8.80 -6.09
N VAL A 31 -15.61 8.22 -7.13
CA VAL A 31 -17.08 8.13 -7.27
C VAL A 31 -17.64 6.75 -6.95
N ARG A 32 -16.87 5.86 -6.30
CA ARG A 32 -17.32 4.51 -5.97
C ARG A 32 -18.47 4.53 -4.96
N PRO A 33 -19.43 3.59 -5.05
CA PRO A 33 -20.59 3.59 -4.17
C PRO A 33 -20.26 3.23 -2.71
N SER A 34 -19.20 2.45 -2.51
CA SER A 34 -18.67 2.14 -1.20
C SER A 34 -17.18 1.80 -1.32
N GLY A 35 -16.46 1.76 -0.20
CA GLY A 35 -15.06 1.33 -0.18
C GLY A 35 -14.82 -0.11 -0.65
N ALA A 36 -15.86 -0.95 -0.70
CA ALA A 36 -15.78 -2.35 -1.13
C ALA A 36 -16.18 -2.58 -2.60
N SER A 37 -16.79 -1.59 -3.26
CA SER A 37 -17.17 -1.67 -4.69
C SER A 37 -16.15 -0.91 -5.53
N PHE A 38 -15.74 -1.47 -6.66
CA PHE A 38 -14.79 -0.83 -7.55
C PHE A 38 -15.37 -0.60 -8.95
N THR A 39 -16.35 0.30 -9.00
CA THR A 39 -17.12 0.66 -10.20
C THR A 39 -16.98 2.15 -10.56
N GLY A 40 -16.04 2.84 -9.93
CA GLY A 40 -15.82 4.27 -10.13
C GLY A 40 -15.21 4.56 -11.49
N ALA A 41 -15.74 5.54 -12.23
CA ALA A 41 -15.24 5.88 -13.56
C ALA A 41 -14.29 7.09 -13.57
N THR A 42 -14.25 7.87 -12.49
CA THR A 42 -13.50 9.12 -12.42
C THR A 42 -12.82 9.32 -11.07
N ILE A 43 -11.66 9.98 -11.13
CA ILE A 43 -11.01 10.66 -10.02
C ILE A 43 -11.25 12.15 -10.19
N GLU A 44 -11.67 12.81 -9.14
CA GLU A 44 -12.13 14.19 -9.19
C GLU A 44 -11.63 14.97 -7.99
N ARG A 45 -11.76 16.30 -8.07
CA ARG A 45 -11.47 17.20 -6.97
C ARG A 45 -12.53 18.29 -6.86
N VAL A 46 -12.77 18.76 -5.64
CA VAL A 46 -13.64 19.90 -5.36
C VAL A 46 -12.86 21.01 -4.68
N ASN A 47 -13.01 22.24 -5.18
CA ASN A 47 -12.41 23.42 -4.56
C ASN A 47 -13.25 23.84 -3.35
N ILE A 48 -12.62 23.95 -2.19
CA ILE A 48 -13.34 24.21 -0.94
C ILE A 48 -13.86 25.64 -0.80
N LEU A 49 -13.29 26.58 -1.57
CA LEU A 49 -13.64 27.99 -1.52
C LEU A 49 -14.90 28.25 -2.34
N ASN A 50 -14.90 27.87 -3.62
CA ASN A 50 -15.97 28.19 -4.56
C ASN A 50 -16.90 27.00 -4.91
N GLY A 51 -16.51 25.76 -4.61
CA GLY A 51 -17.31 24.56 -4.91
C GLY A 51 -17.13 24.01 -6.33
N ASP A 52 -16.18 24.55 -7.10
CA ASP A 52 -15.89 24.04 -8.44
C ASP A 52 -15.41 22.60 -8.39
N ILE A 53 -15.85 21.79 -9.35
CA ILE A 53 -15.49 20.37 -9.47
C ILE A 53 -14.71 20.18 -10.77
N GLU A 54 -13.58 19.50 -10.66
CA GLU A 54 -12.74 19.14 -11.80
C GLU A 54 -12.51 17.63 -11.84
N VAL A 55 -12.50 17.07 -13.05
CA VAL A 55 -12.13 15.68 -13.29
C VAL A 55 -10.62 15.63 -13.48
N VAL A 56 -9.92 14.99 -12.56
CA VAL A 56 -8.46 14.74 -12.63
C VAL A 56 -8.18 13.62 -13.62
N TYR A 57 -9.02 12.58 -13.62
CA TYR A 57 -8.86 11.43 -14.51
C TYR A 57 -10.20 10.75 -14.80
N ARG A 58 -10.34 10.22 -16.02
CA ARG A 58 -11.47 9.38 -16.44
C ARG A 58 -10.93 8.07 -17.00
N ALA A 59 -11.38 6.96 -16.42
CA ALA A 59 -10.97 5.63 -16.85
C ALA A 59 -11.46 5.35 -18.29
N PRO A 60 -10.58 4.91 -19.21
CA PRO A 60 -10.95 4.52 -20.56
C PRO A 60 -11.41 3.05 -20.60
N GLU A 61 -11.96 2.63 -21.75
CA GLU A 61 -12.00 1.22 -22.16
C GLU A 61 -12.62 0.24 -21.15
N GLY A 62 -13.66 0.69 -20.45
CA GLY A 62 -14.39 -0.12 -19.47
C GLY A 62 -13.66 -0.32 -18.13
N ALA A 63 -12.49 0.29 -17.94
CA ALA A 63 -11.78 0.26 -16.68
C ALA A 63 -12.51 1.05 -15.58
N HIS A 64 -12.11 0.77 -14.35
CA HIS A 64 -12.57 1.47 -13.16
C HIS A 64 -11.38 2.01 -12.36
N VAL A 65 -11.62 3.07 -11.60
CA VAL A 65 -10.63 3.77 -10.77
C VAL A 65 -11.18 4.11 -9.39
N GLY A 66 -10.29 4.30 -8.44
CA GLY A 66 -10.64 4.82 -7.12
C GLY A 66 -9.47 4.80 -6.15
N VAL A 67 -9.75 5.16 -4.89
CA VAL A 67 -8.75 5.23 -3.81
C VAL A 67 -7.62 6.22 -4.16
N VAL A 68 -8.00 7.46 -4.45
CA VAL A 68 -7.02 8.51 -4.77
C VAL A 68 -6.29 9.01 -3.53
N THR A 69 -4.98 9.19 -3.63
CA THR A 69 -4.21 10.03 -2.70
C THR A 69 -3.45 11.11 -3.47
N VAL A 70 -3.22 12.22 -2.79
CA VAL A 70 -2.60 13.44 -3.31
C VAL A 70 -1.21 13.58 -2.73
N ASN A 71 -0.25 13.94 -3.57
CA ASN A 71 1.11 14.20 -3.15
C ASN A 71 1.13 15.39 -2.19
N PRO A 72 1.84 15.32 -1.05
CA PRO A 72 1.89 16.41 -0.07
C PRO A 72 2.74 17.60 -0.53
N GLN A 73 3.46 17.49 -1.65
CA GLN A 73 4.33 18.52 -2.20
C GLN A 73 3.80 19.07 -3.53
N LEU A 74 4.16 20.31 -3.84
CA LEU A 74 3.97 20.88 -5.18
C LEU A 74 5.07 20.38 -6.15
N PRO A 75 4.77 20.26 -7.46
CA PRO A 75 3.47 20.44 -8.10
C PRO A 75 2.47 19.34 -7.72
N GLU A 76 1.18 19.63 -7.87
CA GLU A 76 0.11 18.69 -7.56
C GLU A 76 0.25 17.40 -8.36
N ARG A 77 0.30 16.29 -7.65
CA ARG A 77 0.32 14.95 -8.23
C ARG A 77 -0.68 14.07 -7.52
N TYR A 78 -1.32 13.19 -8.27
CA TYR A 78 -2.34 12.27 -7.78
C TYR A 78 -1.88 10.85 -8.05
N VAL A 79 -2.21 9.92 -7.17
CA VAL A 79 -2.05 8.48 -7.42
C VAL A 79 -3.34 7.76 -7.04
N PHE A 80 -3.72 6.75 -7.80
CA PHE A 80 -4.93 5.98 -7.54
C PHE A 80 -4.82 4.56 -8.08
N ILE A 81 -5.71 3.69 -7.61
CA ILE A 81 -5.88 2.35 -8.15
C ILE A 81 -6.58 2.46 -9.51
N HIS A 82 -6.05 1.76 -10.49
CA HIS A 82 -6.65 1.54 -11.80
C HIS A 82 -6.89 0.04 -12.00
N GLY A 83 -8.09 -0.34 -12.43
CA GLY A 83 -8.41 -1.70 -12.87
C GLY A 83 -7.87 -1.98 -14.27
N PRO A 84 -8.01 -3.20 -14.80
CA PRO A 84 -7.58 -3.46 -16.16
C PRO A 84 -8.45 -2.73 -17.20
N GLU A 85 -7.82 -2.30 -18.29
CA GLU A 85 -8.49 -1.81 -19.49
C GLU A 85 -8.92 -2.98 -20.37
N ASN A 86 -10.02 -2.82 -21.11
CA ASN A 86 -10.66 -3.89 -21.88
C ASN A 86 -10.80 -5.18 -21.03
N PRO A 87 -11.52 -5.11 -19.89
CA PRO A 87 -11.71 -6.27 -19.05
C PRO A 87 -12.47 -7.34 -19.82
N ASP A 88 -12.06 -8.60 -19.64
CA ASP A 88 -12.73 -9.77 -20.22
C ASP A 88 -13.05 -10.81 -19.13
N ALA A 89 -13.42 -12.03 -19.53
CA ALA A 89 -13.79 -13.07 -18.58
C ALA A 89 -12.61 -13.49 -17.68
N ASP A 90 -11.39 -13.50 -18.23
CA ASP A 90 -10.20 -14.02 -17.56
C ASP A 90 -9.42 -12.89 -16.87
N TRP A 91 -9.49 -11.67 -17.41
CA TRP A 91 -8.77 -10.50 -16.93
C TRP A 91 -9.73 -9.34 -16.63
N HIS A 92 -10.35 -9.41 -15.46
CA HIS A 92 -11.23 -8.37 -14.92
C HIS A 92 -10.69 -7.81 -13.60
N TYR A 93 -11.42 -6.86 -13.00
CA TYR A 93 -11.02 -6.31 -11.72
C TYR A 93 -10.94 -7.38 -10.64
N ASP A 94 -9.72 -7.63 -10.16
CA ASP A 94 -9.41 -8.41 -8.96
C ASP A 94 -8.31 -7.69 -8.15
N PHE A 95 -7.92 -8.18 -6.97
CA PHE A 95 -6.74 -7.75 -6.24
C PHE A 95 -5.50 -7.81 -7.13
N HIS A 96 -5.19 -8.95 -7.72
CA HIS A 96 -3.95 -9.16 -8.47
C HIS A 96 -3.94 -8.58 -9.91
N HIS A 97 -5.02 -7.95 -10.39
CA HIS A 97 -5.12 -7.29 -11.70
C HIS A 97 -5.18 -5.75 -11.65
N ARG A 98 -4.86 -5.16 -10.51
CA ARG A 98 -4.81 -3.70 -10.33
C ARG A 98 -3.45 -3.13 -10.72
N ARG A 99 -3.40 -1.82 -10.89
CA ARG A 99 -2.14 -1.08 -10.98
C ARG A 99 -2.26 0.29 -10.32
N GLY A 100 -1.14 0.88 -9.96
CA GLY A 100 -1.06 2.29 -9.63
C GLY A 100 -1.00 3.13 -10.90
N VAL A 101 -1.72 4.25 -10.91
CA VAL A 101 -1.59 5.28 -11.94
C VAL A 101 -1.30 6.60 -11.25
N VAL A 102 -0.29 7.33 -11.75
CA VAL A 102 0.04 8.68 -11.31
C VAL A 102 -0.46 9.67 -12.37
N VAL A 103 -1.08 10.76 -11.91
CA VAL A 103 -1.39 11.92 -12.75
C VAL A 103 -0.53 13.10 -12.28
N ASP A 104 0.26 13.64 -13.20
CA ASP A 104 1.10 14.83 -13.02
C ASP A 104 0.89 15.77 -14.20
N GLN A 105 0.61 17.06 -13.94
CA GLN A 105 0.32 18.06 -14.98
C GLN A 105 -0.77 17.65 -15.99
N GLY A 106 -1.73 16.83 -15.56
CA GLY A 106 -2.81 16.32 -16.41
C GLY A 106 -2.44 15.10 -17.27
N GLU A 107 -1.20 14.63 -17.20
CA GLU A 107 -0.73 13.43 -17.88
C GLU A 107 -0.76 12.22 -16.94
N ALA A 108 -1.39 11.14 -17.39
CA ALA A 108 -1.47 9.88 -16.65
C ALA A 108 -0.36 8.92 -17.10
N SER A 109 0.31 8.28 -16.14
CA SER A 109 1.28 7.20 -16.39
C SER A 109 1.14 6.09 -15.36
N ASN A 110 1.49 4.87 -15.74
CA ASN A 110 1.54 3.76 -14.79
C ASN A 110 2.62 4.03 -13.73
N LEU A 111 2.27 3.79 -12.48
CA LEU A 111 3.21 3.84 -11.37
C LEU A 111 4.16 2.64 -11.46
N ASP A 112 3.58 1.44 -11.33
CA ASP A 112 4.26 0.16 -11.37
C ASP A 112 4.29 -0.42 -12.79
N ALA A 113 5.33 -1.21 -13.06
CA ALA A 113 5.42 -2.05 -14.25
C ALA A 113 4.88 -3.45 -13.91
N MET A 114 4.33 -4.15 -14.91
CA MET A 114 3.86 -5.53 -14.74
C MET A 114 4.56 -6.47 -15.70
N ASP A 115 5.12 -7.53 -15.14
CA ASP A 115 5.83 -8.61 -15.83
C ASP A 115 5.40 -9.95 -15.24
N ILE A 116 4.54 -10.68 -15.95
CA ILE A 116 4.00 -11.96 -15.50
C ILE A 116 4.61 -13.14 -16.25
N THR A 117 5.54 -12.88 -17.17
CA THR A 117 6.18 -13.89 -18.01
C THR A 117 7.66 -14.04 -17.63
N SER A 118 8.05 -15.25 -17.24
CA SER A 118 9.45 -15.59 -16.97
C SER A 118 10.33 -15.39 -18.22
N PRO A 119 11.57 -14.86 -18.11
CA PRO A 119 12.23 -14.40 -16.89
C PRO A 119 11.74 -13.02 -16.43
N TYR A 120 11.40 -12.90 -15.14
CA TYR A 120 10.86 -11.67 -14.56
C TYR A 120 11.90 -10.55 -14.42
N THR A 121 11.42 -9.31 -14.55
CA THR A 121 12.21 -8.07 -14.50
C THR A 121 12.30 -7.51 -13.08
N PRO A 122 13.50 -7.34 -12.49
CA PRO A 122 13.65 -6.63 -11.22
C PRO A 122 13.09 -5.20 -11.27
N GLY A 123 12.27 -4.84 -10.29
CA GLY A 123 11.59 -3.54 -10.23
C GLY A 123 10.20 -3.53 -10.85
N ALA A 124 9.83 -4.58 -11.59
CA ALA A 124 8.46 -4.82 -12.01
C ALA A 124 7.72 -5.66 -10.96
N LEU A 125 6.41 -5.46 -10.88
CA LEU A 125 5.51 -6.33 -10.16
C LEU A 125 5.00 -7.43 -11.08
N ARG A 126 4.40 -8.47 -10.49
CA ARG A 126 3.81 -9.60 -11.23
C ARG A 126 2.32 -9.75 -10.93
N GLY A 127 1.68 -8.66 -10.56
CA GLY A 127 0.32 -8.64 -10.04
C GLY A 127 -0.07 -7.23 -9.61
N GLY A 128 -1.07 -7.14 -8.75
CA GLY A 128 -1.74 -5.88 -8.49
C GLY A 128 -1.28 -5.14 -7.24
N SER A 129 -1.00 -3.85 -7.39
CA SER A 129 -0.75 -2.91 -6.29
C SER A 129 -2.07 -2.25 -5.82
N HIS A 130 -2.16 -1.88 -4.55
CA HIS A 130 -3.36 -1.28 -3.95
C HIS A 130 -3.00 -0.17 -2.97
N VAL A 131 -3.92 0.81 -2.86
CA VAL A 131 -3.91 1.86 -1.84
C VAL A 131 -2.54 2.52 -1.76
N HIS A 132 -2.24 3.35 -2.75
CA HIS A 132 -0.93 3.99 -2.85
C HIS A 132 -0.87 5.22 -1.94
N VAL A 133 0.10 5.28 -1.03
CA VAL A 133 0.24 6.37 -0.06
C VAL A 133 1.59 7.05 -0.19
N TRP A 134 1.58 8.35 -0.49
CA TRP A 134 2.78 9.17 -0.59
C TRP A 134 3.54 9.23 0.74
N SER A 135 4.87 9.15 0.65
CA SER A 135 5.75 9.51 1.75
C SER A 135 5.55 10.99 2.14
N PRO A 136 5.94 11.40 3.36
CA PRO A 136 5.77 12.79 3.81
C PRO A 136 6.44 13.84 2.91
N ASP A 137 7.57 13.47 2.28
CA ASP A 137 8.27 14.32 1.31
C ASP A 137 7.74 14.17 -0.14
N GLY A 138 6.73 13.33 -0.36
CA GLY A 138 6.13 13.09 -1.67
C GLY A 138 7.04 12.42 -2.69
N SER A 139 8.16 11.82 -2.27
CA SER A 139 9.13 11.19 -3.19
C SER A 139 8.91 9.70 -3.40
N ARG A 140 8.25 9.01 -2.48
CA ARG A 140 8.02 7.55 -2.52
C ARG A 140 6.54 7.26 -2.31
N LEU A 141 6.15 6.04 -2.65
CA LEU A 141 4.79 5.53 -2.41
C LEU A 141 4.88 4.19 -1.70
N SER A 142 4.08 3.98 -0.66
CA SER A 142 3.79 2.63 -0.16
C SER A 142 2.56 2.09 -0.87
N PHE A 143 2.45 0.76 -0.91
CA PHE A 143 1.24 0.09 -1.36
C PHE A 143 1.14 -1.30 -0.73
N THR A 144 -0.06 -1.87 -0.77
CA THR A 144 -0.24 -3.33 -0.59
C THR A 144 -0.27 -4.02 -1.94
N TYR A 145 0.00 -5.32 -1.96
CA TYR A 145 0.26 -6.07 -3.19
C TYR A 145 -0.27 -7.51 -3.11
N ASN A 146 -0.82 -8.01 -4.22
CA ASN A 146 -1.21 -9.40 -4.45
C ASN A 146 -0.61 -9.86 -5.80
N ASP A 147 -0.06 -11.08 -5.86
CA ASP A 147 0.74 -11.58 -6.99
C ASP A 147 -0.10 -12.48 -7.91
N HIS A 148 -0.20 -12.15 -9.20
CA HIS A 148 -1.00 -12.93 -10.16
C HIS A 148 -0.35 -14.28 -10.47
N VAL A 149 0.98 -14.35 -10.58
CA VAL A 149 1.69 -15.62 -10.84
C VAL A 149 1.47 -16.61 -9.71
N MET A 150 1.49 -16.15 -8.46
CA MET A 150 1.20 -17.01 -7.31
C MET A 150 -0.27 -17.39 -7.23
N HIS A 151 -1.19 -16.46 -7.55
CA HIS A 151 -2.62 -16.76 -7.63
C HIS A 151 -2.93 -17.88 -8.63
N GLU A 152 -2.38 -17.78 -9.85
CA GLU A 152 -2.55 -18.80 -10.90
C GLU A 152 -1.94 -20.16 -10.50
N LEU A 153 -0.91 -20.15 -9.66
CA LEU A 153 -0.28 -21.38 -9.16
C LEU A 153 -1.17 -22.09 -8.13
N ASP A 154 -1.67 -21.36 -7.13
CA ASP A 154 -2.58 -21.85 -6.08
C ASP A 154 -3.20 -20.64 -5.34
N GLU A 155 -4.52 -20.63 -5.16
CA GLU A 155 -5.23 -19.58 -4.40
C GLU A 155 -4.65 -19.35 -2.99
N ARG A 156 -4.08 -20.38 -2.35
CA ARG A 156 -3.43 -20.27 -1.04
C ARG A 156 -2.15 -19.42 -1.06
N LEU A 157 -1.55 -19.22 -2.24
CA LEU A 157 -0.34 -18.43 -2.44
C LEU A 157 -0.63 -16.98 -2.83
N ASP A 158 -1.91 -16.59 -3.00
CA ASP A 158 -2.34 -15.21 -3.20
C ASP A 158 -2.27 -14.40 -1.89
N LEU A 159 -1.04 -14.23 -1.39
CA LEU A 159 -0.73 -13.60 -0.11
C LEU A 159 -0.53 -12.10 -0.29
N ARG A 160 -1.20 -11.32 0.56
CA ARG A 160 -1.02 -9.87 0.53
C ARG A 160 0.27 -9.44 1.20
N ASN A 161 1.06 -8.64 0.49
CA ASN A 161 2.30 -8.04 0.95
C ASN A 161 2.23 -6.51 0.97
N VAL A 162 3.25 -5.88 1.54
CA VAL A 162 3.51 -4.45 1.48
C VAL A 162 4.74 -4.22 0.60
N GLY A 163 4.66 -3.21 -0.25
CA GLY A 163 5.75 -2.78 -1.14
C GLY A 163 5.90 -1.27 -1.18
N VAL A 164 6.94 -0.84 -1.88
CA VAL A 164 7.24 0.58 -2.12
C VAL A 164 7.55 0.82 -3.60
N ALA A 165 7.07 1.95 -4.11
CA ALA A 165 7.48 2.49 -5.41
C ALA A 165 8.49 3.62 -5.17
N LEU A 166 9.63 3.53 -5.84
CA LEU A 166 10.77 4.41 -5.65
C LEU A 166 10.89 5.36 -6.85
N PRO A 167 11.33 6.62 -6.64
CA PRO A 167 11.33 7.66 -7.67
C PRO A 167 12.48 7.51 -8.68
N PHE A 168 12.82 6.28 -9.04
CA PHE A 168 13.79 5.98 -10.09
C PHE A 168 13.25 4.88 -10.99
N GLY A 169 13.62 4.94 -12.26
CA GLY A 169 12.99 4.23 -13.37
C GLY A 169 13.30 4.96 -14.68
N PRO A 170 12.54 4.69 -15.76
CA PRO A 170 11.41 3.77 -15.84
C PRO A 170 11.82 2.30 -15.73
N VAL A 171 10.85 1.42 -15.45
CA VAL A 171 11.00 -0.04 -15.59
C VAL A 171 10.21 -0.49 -16.82
N THR A 172 10.91 -1.06 -17.78
CA THR A 172 10.38 -1.49 -19.08
C THR A 172 10.65 -2.98 -19.29
N PRO A 173 9.80 -3.88 -18.76
CA PRO A 173 9.93 -5.31 -18.99
C PRO A 173 9.89 -5.66 -20.48
N THR A 174 10.48 -6.81 -20.84
CA THR A 174 10.29 -7.33 -22.20
C THR A 174 8.88 -7.90 -22.29
N ARG A 175 7.98 -7.16 -22.93
CA ARG A 175 6.56 -7.55 -23.02
C ARG A 175 6.40 -8.81 -23.88
N GLN A 176 5.94 -9.88 -23.24
CA GLN A 176 5.66 -11.19 -23.83
C GLN A 176 4.19 -11.56 -23.69
N HIS A 177 3.44 -10.88 -22.81
CA HIS A 177 2.02 -11.04 -22.61
C HIS A 177 1.26 -9.72 -22.86
N PRO A 178 0.06 -9.74 -23.48
CA PRO A 178 -0.69 -8.51 -23.83
C PRO A 178 -1.13 -7.68 -22.61
N ARG A 179 -1.14 -8.27 -21.42
CA ARG A 179 -1.47 -7.57 -20.18
C ARG A 179 -0.27 -6.88 -19.52
N GLU A 180 0.96 -7.14 -19.97
CA GLU A 180 2.18 -6.53 -19.42
C GLU A 180 2.34 -5.07 -19.87
N TYR A 181 2.92 -4.26 -18.98
CA TYR A 181 3.09 -2.83 -19.19
C TYR A 181 4.30 -2.27 -18.45
N ASP A 182 4.78 -1.13 -18.93
CA ASP A 182 5.88 -0.40 -18.30
C ASP A 182 5.35 0.44 -17.14
N GLY A 183 6.26 0.81 -16.25
CA GLY A 183 6.01 1.63 -15.08
C GLY A 183 7.03 2.75 -14.94
N SER A 184 6.59 3.87 -14.39
CA SER A 184 7.45 5.03 -14.12
C SER A 184 8.40 4.81 -12.94
N HIS A 185 8.06 3.90 -12.02
CA HIS A 185 8.80 3.68 -10.77
C HIS A 185 9.35 2.26 -10.66
N TYR A 186 10.49 2.13 -9.99
CA TYR A 186 11.03 0.86 -9.54
C TYR A 186 10.30 0.40 -8.28
N CYS A 187 9.61 -0.73 -8.37
CA CYS A 187 8.77 -1.26 -7.30
C CYS A 187 9.41 -2.51 -6.68
N VAL A 188 9.39 -2.59 -5.34
CA VAL A 188 9.86 -3.77 -4.59
C VAL A 188 8.92 -4.09 -3.44
N LEU A 189 8.82 -5.36 -3.07
CA LEU A 189 8.20 -5.75 -1.81
C LEU A 189 9.16 -5.47 -0.65
N VAL A 190 8.60 -5.16 0.52
CA VAL A 190 9.35 -4.88 1.74
C VAL A 190 8.90 -5.77 2.90
N SER A 191 7.79 -6.49 2.72
CA SER A 191 7.37 -7.58 3.59
C SER A 191 7.65 -8.94 2.96
N ARG A 192 7.68 -9.96 3.80
CA ARG A 192 7.65 -11.37 3.43
C ARG A 192 6.46 -12.04 4.12
N THR A 193 5.71 -12.82 3.36
CA THR A 193 4.62 -13.66 3.85
C THR A 193 4.85 -15.13 3.50
N THR A 194 4.24 -16.02 4.28
CA THR A 194 4.16 -17.46 3.99
C THR A 194 2.70 -17.92 4.12
N ALA A 195 2.29 -18.92 3.34
CA ALA A 195 0.93 -19.46 3.41
C ALA A 195 0.69 -20.22 4.72
N GLU A 196 1.76 -20.76 5.32
CA GLU A 196 1.72 -21.58 6.53
C GLU A 196 2.67 -21.00 7.60
N PRO A 197 2.31 -19.85 8.21
CA PRO A 197 3.13 -19.25 9.26
C PRO A 197 3.23 -20.20 10.45
N GLN A 198 4.44 -20.40 10.96
CA GLN A 198 4.67 -21.24 12.13
C GLN A 198 3.95 -20.66 13.37
N PRO A 199 3.09 -21.45 14.06
CA PRO A 199 2.48 -21.05 15.32
C PRO A 199 3.47 -20.51 16.36
N GLY A 200 3.20 -19.32 16.89
CA GLY A 200 4.04 -18.65 17.89
C GLY A 200 5.29 -17.95 17.33
N SER A 201 5.52 -17.97 16.01
CA SER A 201 6.62 -17.25 15.37
C SER A 201 6.24 -15.81 14.97
N ASP A 202 7.17 -15.11 14.32
CA ASP A 202 6.95 -13.80 13.70
C ASP A 202 6.58 -13.89 12.21
N GLU A 203 6.41 -15.11 11.69
CA GLU A 203 5.92 -15.31 10.34
C GLU A 203 4.47 -14.84 10.22
N ILE A 204 4.15 -14.26 9.06
CA ILE A 204 2.82 -13.74 8.75
C ILE A 204 2.32 -14.32 7.44
N ASN A 205 1.01 -14.51 7.33
CA ASN A 205 0.37 -14.86 6.05
C ASN A 205 -0.28 -13.67 5.34
N ARG A 206 -0.18 -12.48 5.92
CA ARG A 206 -0.75 -11.26 5.35
C ARG A 206 -0.08 -10.03 5.95
N ALA A 207 0.29 -9.07 5.11
CA ALA A 207 0.72 -7.72 5.50
C ALA A 207 -0.21 -6.67 4.88
N TYR A 208 -0.73 -5.72 5.67
CA TYR A 208 -1.75 -4.78 5.21
C TYR A 208 -1.84 -3.53 6.09
N GLU A 209 -2.60 -2.54 5.61
CA GLU A 209 -2.99 -1.37 6.41
C GLU A 209 -1.79 -0.55 6.91
N GLU A 210 -0.87 -0.27 5.98
CA GLU A 210 0.43 0.33 6.24
C GLU A 210 0.39 1.86 6.41
N GLY A 211 1.47 2.40 6.98
CA GLY A 211 1.71 3.83 7.09
C GLY A 211 3.19 4.19 7.25
N TRP A 212 3.58 5.33 6.68
CA TRP A 212 4.91 5.93 6.83
C TRP A 212 5.18 6.38 8.27
N ILE A 213 6.43 6.25 8.71
CA ILE A 213 6.87 6.62 10.06
C ILE A 213 7.47 8.03 10.08
N GLY A 214 6.81 8.93 10.82
CA GLY A 214 7.24 10.32 11.00
C GLY A 214 7.36 11.12 9.71
N GLU A 215 7.54 12.43 9.82
CA GLU A 215 7.91 13.29 8.69
C GLU A 215 9.38 13.13 8.29
N GLN A 216 10.20 12.76 9.28
CA GLN A 216 11.65 12.63 9.14
C GLN A 216 12.17 11.23 9.48
N GLY A 217 11.28 10.24 9.65
CA GLY A 217 11.62 8.93 10.17
C GLY A 217 11.55 8.87 11.69
N TYR A 218 12.21 7.88 12.29
CA TYR A 218 12.28 7.69 13.75
C TYR A 218 13.73 7.51 14.23
N ARG A 219 13.97 7.74 15.52
CA ARG A 219 15.30 7.53 16.12
C ARG A 219 15.44 6.10 16.62
N LYS A 220 16.51 5.43 16.21
CA LYS A 220 16.89 4.12 16.73
C LYS A 220 17.47 4.25 18.15
N PRO A 221 17.55 3.15 18.92
CA PRO A 221 18.12 3.17 20.27
C PRO A 221 19.58 3.65 20.34
N ASP A 222 20.36 3.49 19.26
CA ASP A 222 21.75 3.99 19.15
C ASP A 222 21.83 5.50 18.82
N GLY A 223 20.70 6.18 18.70
CA GLY A 223 20.58 7.60 18.39
C GLY A 223 20.61 7.93 16.89
N SER A 224 20.91 6.95 16.04
CA SER A 224 20.85 7.12 14.58
C SER A 224 19.42 7.36 14.11
N LEU A 225 19.28 8.08 12.99
CA LEU A 225 17.99 8.35 12.38
C LEU A 225 17.71 7.25 11.35
N GLN A 226 16.61 6.52 11.52
CA GLN A 226 16.03 5.72 10.45
C GLN A 226 15.11 6.60 9.63
N ARG A 227 15.58 7.07 8.49
CA ARG A 227 14.85 8.05 7.69
C ARG A 227 13.56 7.49 7.10
N TRP A 228 13.62 6.28 6.55
CA TRP A 228 12.50 5.65 5.86
C TRP A 228 12.08 4.39 6.59
N ALA A 229 10.81 4.30 6.96
CA ALA A 229 10.22 3.09 7.50
C ALA A 229 8.72 3.07 7.22
N LEU A 230 8.16 1.86 7.22
CA LEU A 230 6.73 1.61 7.19
C LEU A 230 6.35 0.75 8.39
N ALA A 231 5.20 1.04 8.99
CA ALA A 231 4.55 0.14 9.92
C ALA A 231 3.25 -0.38 9.32
N PHE A 232 2.90 -1.62 9.61
CA PHE A 232 1.77 -2.32 9.02
C PHE A 232 1.23 -3.40 9.96
N ILE A 233 0.04 -3.91 9.66
CA ILE A 233 -0.57 -5.04 10.36
C ILE A 233 -0.15 -6.33 9.68
N GLY A 234 0.36 -7.29 10.46
CA GLY A 234 0.74 -8.62 10.04
C GLY A 234 -0.08 -9.70 10.74
N ASP A 235 -0.68 -10.63 10.00
CA ASP A 235 -1.44 -11.75 10.59
C ASP A 235 -0.50 -12.90 10.99
N THR A 236 -0.20 -13.04 12.29
CA THR A 236 0.56 -14.17 12.85
C THR A 236 -0.38 -15.31 13.28
N LEU A 237 0.17 -16.42 13.76
CA LEU A 237 -0.59 -17.47 14.47
C LEU A 237 -0.16 -17.57 15.94
N SER A 238 -1.13 -17.70 16.83
CA SER A 238 -0.93 -18.08 18.23
C SER A 238 -0.32 -19.48 18.34
N THR A 239 0.14 -19.88 19.54
CA THR A 239 0.63 -21.24 19.79
C THR A 239 -0.46 -22.30 19.62
N SER A 240 -1.74 -21.93 19.70
CA SER A 240 -2.89 -22.79 19.39
C SER A 240 -3.28 -22.79 17.90
N GLY A 241 -2.59 -22.03 17.05
CA GLY A 241 -2.86 -21.92 15.62
C GLY A 241 -3.97 -20.92 15.26
N GLU A 242 -4.40 -20.08 16.19
CA GLU A 242 -5.39 -19.02 15.93
C GLU A 242 -4.73 -17.79 15.33
N LYS A 243 -5.39 -17.14 14.37
CA LYS A 243 -4.88 -15.91 13.76
C LYS A 243 -4.86 -14.76 14.76
N VAL A 244 -3.72 -14.07 14.87
CA VAL A 244 -3.55 -12.88 15.71
C VAL A 244 -2.92 -11.75 14.88
N PRO A 245 -3.64 -10.67 14.57
CA PRO A 245 -3.06 -9.52 13.89
C PRO A 245 -2.13 -8.74 14.82
N GLU A 246 -0.91 -8.44 14.37
CA GLU A 246 0.12 -7.77 15.15
C GLU A 246 0.71 -6.60 14.38
N LEU A 247 1.28 -5.63 15.12
CA LEU A 247 1.99 -4.51 14.53
C LEU A 247 3.40 -4.94 14.12
N PHE A 248 3.78 -4.59 12.90
CA PHE A 248 5.13 -4.76 12.37
C PHE A 248 5.68 -3.43 11.87
N ILE A 249 7.01 -3.34 11.80
CA ILE A 249 7.76 -2.25 11.18
C ILE A 249 8.82 -2.82 10.23
N VAL A 250 9.11 -2.09 9.15
CA VAL A 250 10.24 -2.36 8.26
C VAL A 250 11.05 -1.09 8.06
N ASP A 251 12.36 -1.19 8.30
CA ASP A 251 13.33 -0.15 8.00
C ASP A 251 13.70 -0.23 6.52
N LEU A 252 13.71 0.92 5.84
CA LEU A 252 14.01 1.01 4.42
C LEU A 252 15.35 1.71 4.18
N PRO A 253 16.13 1.30 3.17
CA PRO A 253 17.41 1.93 2.85
C PRO A 253 17.24 3.40 2.41
N ASP A 254 18.27 4.20 2.62
CA ASP A 254 18.36 5.55 2.03
C ASP A 254 18.73 5.50 0.56
N GLU A 255 19.76 4.71 0.24
CA GLU A 255 20.42 4.68 -1.06
C GLU A 255 19.67 3.82 -2.09
N ALA A 256 19.53 4.34 -3.32
CA ALA A 256 18.83 3.66 -4.40
C ALA A 256 19.43 2.28 -4.74
N GLN A 257 20.75 2.16 -4.71
CA GLN A 257 21.45 0.91 -5.04
C GLN A 257 21.15 -0.22 -4.06
N ALA A 258 20.78 0.09 -2.81
CA ALA A 258 20.43 -0.92 -1.82
C ALA A 258 19.11 -1.64 -2.17
N TYR A 259 18.16 -0.93 -2.79
CA TYR A 259 16.89 -1.53 -3.24
C TYR A 259 17.05 -2.48 -4.44
N GLN A 260 18.14 -2.35 -5.20
CA GLN A 260 18.42 -3.18 -6.38
C GLN A 260 19.28 -4.40 -6.03
N GLN A 261 19.68 -4.57 -4.77
CA GLN A 261 20.48 -5.71 -4.32
C GLN A 261 19.58 -6.83 -3.82
N ALA A 262 19.56 -7.94 -4.55
CA ALA A 262 18.92 -9.17 -4.10
C ALA A 262 19.65 -9.75 -2.88
N GLY A 263 18.87 -10.39 -1.99
CA GLY A 263 19.38 -11.22 -0.91
C GLY A 263 19.70 -12.63 -1.39
N GLY A 264 19.29 -13.65 -0.62
CA GLY A 264 19.34 -15.04 -1.06
C GLY A 264 18.27 -15.42 -2.09
N GLU A 265 17.25 -14.58 -2.24
CA GLU A 265 16.10 -14.77 -3.14
C GLU A 265 15.98 -13.58 -4.10
N PRO A 266 15.44 -13.78 -5.31
CA PRO A 266 15.34 -12.74 -6.34
C PRO A 266 14.30 -11.67 -6.00
N LEU A 267 14.65 -10.41 -6.28
CA LEU A 267 13.76 -9.25 -6.10
C LEU A 267 12.48 -9.33 -6.93
N CYS A 268 12.53 -10.01 -8.08
CA CYS A 268 11.39 -10.20 -8.99
C CYS A 268 10.64 -11.52 -8.74
N GLY A 269 11.05 -12.31 -7.74
CA GLY A 269 10.44 -13.62 -7.45
C GLY A 269 10.82 -14.71 -8.47
N THR A 270 10.15 -15.85 -8.36
CA THR A 270 10.30 -16.99 -9.29
C THR A 270 8.93 -17.54 -9.65
N GLU A 271 8.87 -18.50 -10.58
CA GLU A 271 7.61 -19.16 -10.97
C GLU A 271 6.87 -19.79 -9.77
N THR A 272 7.56 -20.04 -8.66
CA THR A 272 7.01 -20.69 -7.46
C THR A 272 7.23 -19.90 -6.17
N SER A 273 7.73 -18.66 -6.26
CA SER A 273 7.93 -17.82 -5.07
C SER A 273 7.63 -16.35 -5.35
N LEU A 274 7.12 -15.66 -4.33
CA LEU A 274 6.89 -14.22 -4.34
C LEU A 274 8.19 -13.43 -4.57
N PRO A 275 8.10 -12.18 -5.07
CA PRO A 275 9.17 -11.20 -5.01
C PRO A 275 9.75 -11.08 -3.59
N ALA A 276 11.07 -11.17 -3.45
CA ALA A 276 11.72 -11.06 -2.15
C ALA A 276 12.11 -9.60 -1.83
N PRO A 277 12.07 -9.18 -0.55
CA PRO A 277 12.59 -7.88 -0.15
C PRO A 277 14.08 -7.69 -0.50
N PRO A 278 14.53 -6.43 -0.70
CA PRO A 278 15.94 -6.14 -0.87
C PRO A 278 16.81 -6.64 0.27
N LYS A 279 18.09 -6.89 -0.02
CA LYS A 279 19.04 -7.41 0.95
C LYS A 279 19.09 -6.54 2.20
N GLY A 280 18.83 -7.14 3.36
CA GLY A 280 18.85 -6.47 4.66
C GLY A 280 17.54 -5.77 5.03
N VAL A 281 16.56 -5.69 4.12
CA VAL A 281 15.20 -5.22 4.41
C VAL A 281 14.43 -6.39 5.04
N MET A 282 13.98 -6.20 6.27
CA MET A 282 13.31 -7.22 7.04
C MET A 282 12.26 -6.60 7.95
N GLN A 283 11.06 -7.18 7.95
CA GLN A 283 10.00 -6.80 8.89
C GLN A 283 10.34 -7.29 10.30
N ARG A 284 9.97 -6.48 11.29
CA ARG A 284 10.13 -6.76 12.71
C ARG A 284 8.82 -6.51 13.43
N ARG A 285 8.42 -7.45 14.28
CA ARG A 285 7.20 -7.36 15.07
C ARG A 285 7.40 -6.41 16.24
N LEU A 286 6.39 -5.58 16.54
CA LEU A 286 6.39 -4.59 17.62
C LEU A 286 5.43 -4.91 18.77
N THR A 287 4.40 -5.73 18.51
CA THR A 287 3.40 -6.11 19.52
C THR A 287 3.35 -7.62 19.68
N PHE A 288 3.19 -8.09 20.93
CA PHE A 288 3.18 -9.52 21.29
C PHE A 288 1.99 -9.78 22.20
N THR A 289 0.84 -10.03 21.58
CA THR A 289 -0.47 -9.95 22.24
C THR A 289 -1.13 -11.31 22.41
N HIS A 290 -0.46 -12.39 22.03
CA HIS A 290 -0.99 -13.75 22.03
C HIS A 290 -1.53 -14.20 23.40
N GLU A 291 -0.95 -13.70 24.49
CA GLU A 291 -1.34 -14.05 25.86
C GLU A 291 -2.43 -13.15 26.45
N ARG A 292 -2.85 -12.10 25.71
CA ARG A 292 -3.91 -11.21 26.18
C ARG A 292 -5.25 -11.92 26.16
N ARG A 293 -6.16 -11.50 27.05
CA ARG A 293 -7.55 -11.96 27.06
C ARG A 293 -8.26 -11.76 25.72
N HIS A 294 -7.93 -10.65 25.05
CA HIS A 294 -8.38 -10.33 23.70
C HIS A 294 -7.13 -10.07 22.84
N PRO A 295 -6.60 -11.11 22.16
CA PRO A 295 -5.39 -11.00 21.35
C PRO A 295 -5.61 -10.14 20.11
N GLY A 296 -4.53 -9.50 19.66
CA GLY A 296 -4.39 -8.88 18.35
C GLY A 296 -5.00 -7.50 18.18
N LEU A 297 -4.50 -6.81 17.16
CA LEU A 297 -5.08 -5.59 16.59
C LEU A 297 -6.46 -5.91 16.00
N VAL A 298 -7.40 -4.98 16.15
CA VAL A 298 -8.77 -5.21 15.66
C VAL A 298 -8.89 -4.92 14.18
N ASN A 299 -9.54 -5.83 13.45
CA ASN A 299 -9.89 -5.58 12.05
C ASN A 299 -11.23 -4.86 11.90
N GLN A 300 -11.98 -4.69 12.99
CA GLN A 300 -13.26 -3.99 13.04
C GLN A 300 -13.37 -3.12 14.30
N PRO A 301 -13.51 -1.79 14.16
CA PRO A 301 -13.51 -1.05 12.90
C PRO A 301 -12.17 -1.16 12.16
N ARG A 302 -12.20 -1.18 10.82
CA ARG A 302 -10.99 -1.17 9.99
C ARG A 302 -10.23 0.13 10.23
N HIS A 303 -8.92 0.01 10.39
CA HIS A 303 -8.03 1.14 10.62
C HIS A 303 -6.68 0.88 9.93
N TRP A 304 -5.89 1.93 9.80
CA TRP A 304 -4.52 1.87 9.30
C TRP A 304 -3.58 2.34 10.39
N ILE A 305 -2.35 1.87 10.35
CA ILE A 305 -1.32 2.35 11.27
C ILE A 305 -1.07 3.84 11.00
N ARG A 306 -0.94 4.62 12.08
CA ARG A 306 -0.64 6.06 12.02
C ARG A 306 0.55 6.37 12.90
N SER A 307 1.47 7.18 12.39
CA SER A 307 2.64 7.62 13.14
C SER A 307 2.45 9.06 13.63
N SER A 308 3.03 9.39 14.78
CA SER A 308 3.21 10.78 15.19
C SER A 308 4.12 11.52 14.18
N PRO A 309 3.98 12.85 14.01
CA PRO A 309 4.81 13.60 13.06
C PRO A 309 6.33 13.48 13.31
N ASP A 310 6.75 13.32 14.56
CA ASP A 310 8.15 13.12 14.94
C ASP A 310 8.63 11.66 14.82
N GLY A 311 7.75 10.74 14.42
CA GLY A 311 8.03 9.32 14.28
C GLY A 311 8.23 8.56 15.59
N SER A 312 8.00 9.17 16.76
CA SER A 312 8.25 8.53 18.05
C SER A 312 7.18 7.52 18.46
N GLN A 313 5.96 7.63 17.93
CA GLN A 313 4.82 6.80 18.33
C GLN A 313 4.05 6.30 17.11
N LEU A 314 3.45 5.12 17.26
CA LEU A 314 2.55 4.46 16.32
C LEU A 314 1.23 4.18 17.02
N ALA A 315 0.13 4.62 16.42
CA ALA A 315 -1.21 4.42 16.94
C ALA A 315 -1.97 3.37 16.13
N PHE A 316 -2.71 2.51 16.84
CA PHE A 316 -3.51 1.42 16.29
C PHE A 316 -4.68 1.08 17.23
N LEU A 317 -5.61 0.25 16.76
CA LEU A 317 -6.78 -0.15 17.54
C LEU A 317 -6.65 -1.58 18.06
N MET A 318 -6.94 -1.78 19.34
CA MET A 318 -6.94 -3.08 20.03
C MET A 318 -8.07 -3.14 21.06
N ARG A 319 -8.45 -4.35 21.50
CA ARG A 319 -9.36 -4.52 22.64
C ARG A 319 -8.62 -4.40 23.98
N ASP A 320 -9.23 -3.71 24.93
CA ASP A 320 -8.84 -3.77 26.35
C ASP A 320 -9.33 -5.07 27.02
N ASP A 321 -9.03 -5.25 28.31
CA ASP A 321 -9.40 -6.46 29.08
C ASP A 321 -10.92 -6.62 29.29
N SER A 322 -11.69 -5.56 29.03
CA SER A 322 -13.16 -5.59 29.03
C SER A 322 -13.73 -5.88 27.63
N GLY A 323 -12.86 -6.05 26.63
CA GLY A 323 -13.24 -6.32 25.24
C GLY A 323 -13.64 -5.08 24.44
N VAL A 324 -13.43 -3.88 24.98
CA VAL A 324 -13.79 -2.62 24.31
C VAL A 324 -12.64 -2.17 23.41
N VAL A 325 -12.95 -1.71 22.19
CA VAL A 325 -11.94 -1.20 21.25
C VAL A 325 -11.40 0.13 21.75
N GLN A 326 -10.09 0.22 21.91
CA GLN A 326 -9.36 1.40 22.35
C GLN A 326 -8.29 1.80 21.32
N LEU A 327 -7.90 3.06 21.36
CA LEU A 327 -6.68 3.55 20.69
C LEU A 327 -5.49 3.26 21.60
N LEU A 328 -4.51 2.51 21.09
CA LEU A 328 -3.26 2.21 21.78
C LEU A 328 -2.09 2.75 20.96
N ASP A 329 -0.96 2.94 21.63
CA ASP A 329 0.30 3.35 21.04
C ASP A 329 1.42 2.31 21.25
N ALA A 330 2.38 2.30 20.33
CA ALA A 330 3.65 1.60 20.43
C ALA A 330 4.78 2.50 19.91
N PHE A 331 6.00 2.13 20.25
CA PHE A 331 7.20 2.90 19.95
C PHE A 331 8.05 2.14 18.91
N PRO A 332 8.38 2.73 17.75
CA PRO A 332 9.13 2.06 16.68
C PRO A 332 10.47 1.46 17.10
N GLU A 333 11.15 2.08 18.08
CA GLU A 333 12.47 1.68 18.56
C GLU A 333 12.42 0.49 19.53
N ARG A 334 11.23 0.12 20.03
CA ARG A 334 11.04 -1.05 20.90
C ARG A 334 11.00 -2.33 20.08
N ARG A 335 11.41 -3.44 20.72
CA ARG A 335 11.88 -4.66 20.06
C ARG A 335 10.85 -5.39 19.23
#